data_AF-A0A965LG59-F1
#
_entry.id   AF-A0A965LG59-F1
#
_cell.length_a   1.000
_cell.length_b   1.000
_cell.length_c   1.000
_cell.angle_alpha   90.00
_cell.angle_beta   90.00
_cell.angle_gamma   90.00
#
_symmetry.space_group_name_H-M   'P 1'
#
loop_
_entity.id
_entity.type
_entity.pdbx_description
1 polymer ?
#
loop_
_entity_poly.entity_id
_entity_poly.type
_entity_poly.pdbx_seq_one_letter_code
_entity_poly.pdbx_strand_id
1 'polypeptide(L)'
;QWADLKKGANRAEQIAWNQGRVADAFTALLFIKEAEARVRRGERYPGHWIEFARTGVRATTPNTRPVAIQAELAALAGLEGKKAESVALSKSAFGMMQGWAPQMTGLYPVTRDLAVRLAAEGIAGEDRDFFLARVSERVKLLRSQLDPYEQMLQLPPLAEALHALGAADQAREAWKAATDLCAKNQNPEGQSIGLTRIWMSYARANAWPAKETEVLLAKIEKKLPEGYAKVNF
;
A
#
# COMPACT_ATOMS: atom_id res chain seq x y z
N GLN A 1 0.40 1.70 -27.41
CA GLN A 1 0.67 0.33 -26.90
C GLN A 1 2.04 0.32 -26.27
N TRP A 2 2.23 -0.47 -25.22
CA TRP A 2 3.52 -0.64 -24.55
C TRP A 2 4.45 -1.48 -25.43
N ALA A 3 5.54 -0.90 -25.94
CA ALA A 3 6.50 -1.57 -26.83
C ALA A 3 7.47 -2.48 -26.07
N ASP A 4 7.68 -3.71 -26.53
CA ASP A 4 8.62 -4.65 -25.90
C ASP A 4 10.08 -4.31 -26.21
N LEU A 5 10.98 -4.74 -25.31
CA LEU A 5 12.42 -4.61 -25.55
C LEU A 5 12.81 -5.57 -26.68
N LYS A 6 13.50 -5.05 -27.69
CA LYS A 6 14.00 -5.88 -28.80
C LYS A 6 14.99 -6.94 -28.26
N LYS A 7 14.90 -8.16 -28.79
CA LYS A 7 15.85 -9.24 -28.47
C LYS A 7 17.26 -8.81 -28.92
N GLY A 8 18.24 -8.92 -28.03
CA GLY A 8 19.62 -8.51 -28.30
C GLY A 8 19.89 -7.01 -28.14
N ALA A 9 18.98 -6.26 -27.51
CA ALA A 9 19.18 -4.84 -27.22
C ALA A 9 20.47 -4.59 -26.43
N ASN A 10 21.23 -3.59 -26.85
CA ASN A 10 22.43 -3.15 -26.14
C ASN A 10 22.06 -2.38 -24.86
N ARG A 11 23.07 -2.07 -24.03
CA ARG A 11 22.85 -1.37 -22.74
C ARG A 11 22.17 -0.01 -22.90
N ALA A 12 22.50 0.76 -23.94
CA ALA A 12 21.89 2.07 -24.17
C ALA A 12 20.42 1.94 -24.59
N GLU A 13 20.10 0.98 -25.45
CA GLU A 13 18.72 0.65 -25.84
C GLU A 13 17.90 0.16 -24.65
N GLN A 14 18.50 -0.65 -23.76
CA GLN A 14 17.86 -1.10 -22.54
C GLN A 14 17.56 0.05 -21.57
N ILE A 15 18.49 1.01 -21.41
CA ILE A 15 18.29 2.21 -20.59
C ILE A 15 17.17 3.07 -21.17
N ALA A 16 17.20 3.35 -22.48
CA ALA A 16 16.18 4.16 -23.15
C ALA A 16 14.80 3.50 -23.07
N TRP A 17 14.74 2.18 -23.27
CA TRP A 17 13.51 1.40 -23.10
C TRP A 17 12.98 1.49 -21.67
N ASN A 18 13.85 1.29 -20.66
CA ASN A 18 13.47 1.42 -19.25
C ASN A 18 12.92 2.82 -18.93
N GLN A 19 13.53 3.89 -19.46
CA GLN A 19 13.06 5.26 -19.31
C GLN A 19 11.67 5.46 -19.95
N GLY A 20 11.48 4.98 -21.18
CA GLY A 20 10.17 4.97 -21.83
C GLY A 20 9.12 4.22 -21.02
N ARG A 21 9.47 3.09 -20.41
CA ARG A 21 8.59 2.35 -19.49
C ARG A 21 8.24 3.13 -18.23
N VAL A 22 9.11 4.00 -17.72
CA VAL A 22 8.75 4.91 -16.62
C VAL A 22 7.66 5.87 -17.07
N ALA A 23 7.87 6.52 -18.22
CA ALA A 23 6.93 7.50 -18.76
C ALA A 23 5.57 6.87 -19.06
N ASP A 24 5.54 5.68 -19.67
CA ASP A 24 4.30 4.96 -19.98
C ASP A 24 3.54 4.56 -18.71
N ALA A 25 4.25 4.07 -17.68
CA ALA A 25 3.64 3.72 -16.40
C ALA A 25 3.00 4.94 -15.73
N PHE A 26 3.72 6.06 -15.71
CA PHE A 26 3.23 7.31 -15.16
C PHE A 26 2.02 7.82 -15.95
N THR A 27 2.06 7.74 -17.27
CA THR A 27 0.94 8.10 -18.15
C THR A 27 -0.29 7.24 -17.87
N ALA A 28 -0.11 5.92 -17.69
CA ALA A 28 -1.22 5.03 -17.33
C ALA A 28 -1.84 5.41 -15.98
N LEU A 29 -1.03 5.71 -14.97
CA LEU A 29 -1.53 6.14 -13.65
C LEU A 29 -2.28 7.47 -13.75
N LEU A 30 -1.77 8.45 -14.50
CA LEU A 30 -2.47 9.71 -14.75
C LEU A 30 -3.83 9.50 -15.40
N PHE A 31 -3.89 8.65 -16.43
CA PHE A 31 -5.13 8.30 -17.10
C PHE A 31 -6.15 7.63 -16.17
N ILE A 32 -5.70 6.71 -15.32
CA ILE A 32 -6.59 6.09 -14.33
C ILE A 32 -7.08 7.13 -13.33
N LYS A 33 -6.20 7.99 -12.81
CA LYS A 33 -6.60 9.02 -11.83
C LYS A 33 -7.57 10.05 -12.40
N GLU A 34 -7.39 10.47 -13.64
CA GLU A 34 -8.36 11.33 -14.30
C GLU A 34 -9.68 10.58 -14.59
N ALA A 35 -9.63 9.30 -14.95
CA ALA A 35 -10.83 8.47 -15.09
C ALA A 35 -11.60 8.35 -13.76
N GLU A 36 -10.91 8.09 -12.64
CA GLU A 36 -11.53 8.07 -11.32
C GLU A 36 -12.18 9.42 -10.98
N ALA A 37 -11.49 10.53 -11.25
CA ALA A 37 -12.00 11.87 -10.99
C ALA A 37 -13.27 12.15 -11.82
N ARG A 38 -13.30 11.72 -13.09
CA ARG A 38 -14.48 11.80 -13.95
C ARG A 38 -15.64 10.97 -13.43
N VAL A 39 -15.40 9.72 -13.05
CA VAL A 39 -16.45 8.86 -12.47
C VAL A 39 -17.05 9.50 -11.22
N ARG A 40 -16.22 10.06 -10.32
CA ARG A 40 -16.70 10.80 -9.14
C ARG A 40 -17.56 12.02 -9.50
N ARG A 41 -17.32 12.65 -10.65
CA ARG A 41 -18.12 13.76 -11.20
C ARG A 41 -19.33 13.30 -12.02
N GLY A 42 -19.54 12.00 -12.20
CA GLY A 42 -20.60 11.46 -13.07
C GLY A 42 -20.30 11.58 -14.57
N GLU A 43 -19.04 11.82 -14.94
CA GLU A 43 -18.58 12.00 -16.32
C GLU A 43 -18.06 10.70 -16.93
N ARG A 44 -18.13 10.61 -18.27
CA ARG A 44 -17.48 9.53 -19.02
C ARG A 44 -16.00 9.85 -19.27
N TYR A 45 -15.19 8.81 -19.39
CA TYR A 45 -13.80 8.90 -19.82
C TYR A 45 -13.58 8.09 -21.11
N PRO A 46 -12.53 8.41 -21.89
CA PRO A 46 -12.20 7.65 -23.09
C PRO A 46 -11.76 6.22 -22.78
N GLY A 47 -12.38 5.21 -23.39
CA GLY A 47 -12.08 3.80 -23.13
C GLY A 47 -10.63 3.39 -23.43
N HIS A 48 -9.99 4.06 -24.41
CA HIS A 48 -8.60 3.79 -24.78
C HIS A 48 -7.60 4.12 -23.66
N TRP A 49 -7.95 4.96 -22.68
CA TRP A 49 -7.14 5.22 -21.49
C TRP A 49 -6.97 3.97 -20.64
N ILE A 50 -8.08 3.25 -20.42
CA ILE A 50 -8.09 2.03 -19.61
C ILE A 50 -7.45 0.89 -20.37
N GLU A 51 -7.67 0.81 -21.69
CA GLU A 51 -6.99 -0.18 -22.52
C GLU A 51 -5.47 0.03 -22.49
N PHE A 52 -5.00 1.28 -22.60
CA PHE A 52 -3.58 1.61 -22.44
C PHE A 52 -3.03 1.12 -21.10
N ALA A 53 -3.71 1.39 -19.99
CA ALA A 53 -3.30 0.92 -18.67
C ALA A 53 -3.27 -0.62 -18.56
N ARG A 54 -4.30 -1.31 -19.08
CA ARG A 54 -4.37 -2.78 -19.10
C ARG A 54 -3.21 -3.40 -19.89
N THR A 55 -2.81 -2.78 -21.00
CA THR A 55 -1.62 -3.24 -21.74
C THR A 55 -0.34 -3.12 -20.91
N GLY A 56 -0.22 -2.08 -20.08
CA GLY A 56 0.92 -1.88 -19.18
C GLY A 56 1.05 -2.93 -18.08
N VAL A 57 -0.08 -3.49 -17.60
CA VAL A 57 -0.05 -4.61 -16.65
C VAL A 57 0.52 -5.89 -17.27
N ARG A 58 0.21 -6.15 -18.54
CA ARG A 58 0.61 -7.37 -19.26
C ARG A 58 2.03 -7.30 -19.83
N ALA A 59 2.58 -6.10 -19.96
CA ALA A 59 3.92 -5.90 -20.49
C ALA A 59 4.98 -6.47 -19.55
N THR A 60 6.00 -7.13 -20.11
CA THR A 60 7.15 -7.62 -19.34
C THR A 60 7.92 -6.40 -18.82
N THR A 61 7.79 -6.10 -17.53
CA THR A 61 8.51 -4.99 -16.90
C THR A 61 9.22 -5.43 -15.63
N PRO A 62 10.42 -4.91 -15.35
CA PRO A 62 11.26 -5.41 -14.27
C PRO A 62 10.85 -4.96 -12.86
N ASN A 63 9.75 -4.22 -12.66
CA ASN A 63 9.51 -3.46 -11.42
C ASN A 63 8.07 -3.59 -10.87
N THR A 64 7.84 -2.97 -9.71
CA THR A 64 6.58 -2.92 -8.95
C THR A 64 5.40 -2.21 -9.62
N ARG A 65 5.60 -1.69 -10.84
CA ARG A 65 4.65 -0.80 -11.52
C ARG A 65 3.40 -1.48 -12.06
N PRO A 66 3.43 -2.71 -12.61
CA PRO A 66 2.23 -3.43 -13.00
C PRO A 66 1.27 -3.61 -11.84
N VAL A 67 1.78 -3.85 -10.63
CA VAL A 67 0.94 -3.99 -9.42
C VAL A 67 0.26 -2.70 -9.05
N ALA A 68 0.97 -1.57 -9.10
CA ALA A 68 0.36 -0.25 -8.85
C ALA A 68 -0.74 0.03 -9.87
N ILE A 69 -0.48 -0.15 -11.17
CA ILE A 69 -1.49 0.03 -12.23
C ILE A 69 -2.69 -0.91 -11.99
N GLN A 70 -2.44 -2.17 -11.65
CA GLN A 70 -3.48 -3.16 -11.34
C GLN A 70 -4.34 -2.75 -10.13
N ALA A 71 -3.71 -2.23 -9.07
CA ALA A 71 -4.39 -1.76 -7.87
C ALA A 71 -5.27 -0.54 -8.15
N GLU A 72 -4.85 0.35 -9.06
CA GLU A 72 -5.61 1.52 -9.46
C GLU A 72 -6.74 1.18 -10.43
N LEU A 73 -6.53 0.22 -11.34
CA LEU A 73 -7.62 -0.33 -12.15
C LEU A 73 -8.73 -0.96 -11.29
N ALA A 74 -8.34 -1.67 -10.22
CA ALA A 74 -9.30 -2.17 -9.25
C ALA A 74 -10.04 -1.02 -8.54
N ALA A 75 -9.34 0.07 -8.20
CA ALA A 75 -9.97 1.26 -7.62
C ALA A 75 -11.05 1.87 -8.52
N LEU A 76 -10.72 2.04 -9.79
CA LEU A 76 -11.65 2.54 -10.78
C LEU A 76 -12.87 1.62 -10.92
N ALA A 77 -12.66 0.30 -11.03
CA ALA A 77 -13.76 -0.66 -11.12
C ALA A 77 -14.70 -0.57 -9.91
N GLY A 78 -14.16 -0.42 -8.70
CA GLY A 78 -14.94 -0.19 -7.49
C GLY A 78 -15.80 1.08 -7.55
N LEU A 79 -15.22 2.20 -8.01
CA LEU A 79 -15.93 3.47 -8.19
C LEU A 79 -17.04 3.40 -9.25
N GLU A 80 -16.84 2.60 -10.30
CA GLU A 80 -17.85 2.34 -11.32
C GLU A 80 -18.95 1.36 -10.87
N GLY A 81 -18.91 0.87 -9.62
CA GLY A 81 -19.85 -0.11 -9.08
C GLY A 81 -19.62 -1.55 -9.56
N LYS A 82 -18.51 -1.83 -10.26
CA LYS A 82 -18.15 -3.15 -10.78
C LYS A 82 -17.41 -3.97 -9.72
N LYS A 83 -18.08 -4.29 -8.61
CA LYS A 83 -17.48 -4.95 -7.44
C LYS A 83 -16.75 -6.26 -7.76
N ALA A 84 -17.36 -7.14 -8.54
CA ALA A 84 -16.74 -8.42 -8.91
C ALA A 84 -15.42 -8.22 -9.69
N GLU A 85 -15.37 -7.21 -10.56
CA GLU A 85 -14.15 -6.86 -11.28
C GLU A 85 -13.09 -6.25 -10.33
N SER A 86 -13.49 -5.34 -9.42
CA SER A 86 -12.59 -4.78 -8.40
C SER A 86 -11.93 -5.88 -7.55
N VAL A 87 -12.73 -6.85 -7.09
CA VAL A 87 -12.24 -8.01 -6.32
C VAL A 87 -11.26 -8.84 -7.15
N ALA A 88 -11.63 -9.21 -8.38
CA ALA A 88 -10.77 -10.01 -9.25
C ALA A 88 -9.44 -9.30 -9.56
N LEU A 89 -9.48 -8.01 -9.87
CA LEU A 89 -8.29 -7.21 -10.11
C LEU A 89 -7.42 -7.09 -8.85
N SER A 90 -8.04 -6.95 -7.67
CA SER A 90 -7.33 -6.91 -6.38
C SER A 90 -6.67 -8.25 -6.03
N LYS A 91 -7.36 -9.38 -6.25
CA LYS A 91 -6.77 -10.73 -6.10
C LYS A 91 -5.55 -10.90 -7.01
N SER A 92 -5.66 -10.44 -8.26
CA SER A 92 -4.55 -10.46 -9.22
C SER A 92 -3.38 -9.58 -8.74
N ALA A 93 -3.63 -8.38 -8.23
CA ALA A 93 -2.59 -7.52 -7.65
C ALA A 93 -1.86 -8.20 -6.48
N PHE A 94 -2.60 -8.85 -5.57
CA PHE A 94 -2.00 -9.64 -4.49
C PHE A 94 -1.16 -10.81 -5.01
N GLY A 95 -1.63 -11.52 -6.04
CA GLY A 95 -0.88 -12.60 -6.69
C GLY A 95 0.45 -12.13 -7.27
N MET A 96 0.47 -10.96 -7.92
CA MET A 96 1.70 -10.35 -8.45
C MET A 96 2.71 -10.00 -7.35
N MET A 97 2.24 -9.68 -6.14
CA MET A 97 3.08 -9.36 -4.98
C MET A 97 3.55 -10.60 -4.19
N GLN A 98 3.09 -11.81 -4.52
CA GLN A 98 3.41 -13.01 -3.74
C GLN A 98 4.92 -13.35 -3.79
N GLY A 99 5.58 -13.09 -4.93
CA GLY A 99 7.03 -13.30 -5.09
C GLY A 99 7.90 -12.15 -4.59
N TRP A 100 7.32 -11.08 -4.03
CA TRP A 100 8.10 -9.92 -3.62
C TRP A 100 8.72 -10.12 -2.25
N ALA A 101 10.03 -9.85 -2.19
CA ALA A 101 10.76 -9.81 -0.94
C ALA A 101 10.20 -8.73 -0.01
N PRO A 102 10.20 -8.93 1.33
CA PRO A 102 9.57 -7.99 2.27
C PRO A 102 10.13 -6.56 2.24
N GLN A 103 11.36 -6.36 1.79
CA GLN A 103 12.03 -5.06 1.67
C GLN A 103 11.63 -4.28 0.41
N MET A 104 10.84 -4.87 -0.49
CA MET A 104 10.42 -4.23 -1.74
C MET A 104 9.55 -2.99 -1.47
N THR A 105 9.96 -1.85 -2.02
CA THR A 105 9.27 -0.57 -1.85
C THR A 105 7.85 -0.61 -2.39
N GLY A 106 6.90 -0.04 -1.63
CA GLY A 106 5.49 0.10 -2.04
C GLY A 106 4.60 -1.10 -1.69
N LEU A 107 5.17 -2.23 -1.27
CA LEU A 107 4.44 -3.45 -0.91
C LEU A 107 3.35 -3.22 0.16
N TYR A 108 3.72 -2.62 1.29
CA TYR A 108 2.81 -2.45 2.43
C TYR A 108 1.75 -1.36 2.20
N PRO A 109 2.09 -0.17 1.64
CA PRO A 109 1.08 0.81 1.24
C PRO A 109 0.06 0.25 0.24
N VAL A 110 0.51 -0.47 -0.80
CA VAL A 110 -0.40 -1.08 -1.78
C VAL A 110 -1.28 -2.14 -1.10
N THR A 111 -0.71 -3.01 -0.27
CA THR A 111 -1.47 -4.00 0.52
C THR A 111 -2.57 -3.32 1.34
N ARG A 112 -2.25 -2.21 2.00
CA ARG A 112 -3.18 -1.40 2.78
C ARG A 112 -4.27 -0.80 1.92
N ASP A 113 -3.91 -0.14 0.82
CA ASP A 113 -4.86 0.54 -0.05
C ASP A 113 -5.87 -0.44 -0.68
N LEU A 114 -5.40 -1.63 -1.09
CA LEU A 114 -6.27 -2.71 -1.57
C LEU A 114 -7.26 -3.14 -0.48
N ALA A 115 -6.78 -3.43 0.73
CA ALA A 115 -7.62 -3.93 1.83
C ALA A 115 -8.68 -2.90 2.27
N VAL A 116 -8.27 -1.65 2.47
CA VAL A 116 -9.17 -0.55 2.89
C VAL A 116 -10.27 -0.33 1.86
N ARG A 117 -9.91 -0.33 0.57
CA ARG A 117 -10.89 -0.16 -0.50
C ARG A 117 -11.88 -1.32 -0.54
N LEU A 118 -11.39 -2.56 -0.54
CA LEU A 118 -12.26 -3.72 -0.59
C LEU A 118 -13.23 -3.74 0.60
N ALA A 119 -12.76 -3.38 1.79
CA ALA A 119 -13.63 -3.21 2.94
C ALA A 119 -14.72 -2.15 2.70
N ALA A 120 -14.38 -1.00 2.11
CA ALA A 120 -15.35 0.03 1.73
C ALA A 120 -16.36 -0.43 0.66
N GLU A 121 -15.98 -1.37 -0.20
CA GLU A 121 -16.88 -2.02 -1.16
C GLU A 121 -17.82 -3.06 -0.52
N GLY A 122 -17.59 -3.40 0.75
CA GLY A 122 -18.41 -4.34 1.52
C GLY A 122 -18.08 -5.81 1.25
N ILE A 123 -16.80 -6.14 1.00
CA ILE A 123 -16.40 -7.55 0.84
C ILE A 123 -16.74 -8.38 2.09
N ALA A 124 -17.15 -9.63 1.88
CA ALA A 124 -17.54 -10.55 2.93
C ALA A 124 -17.21 -12.00 2.53
N GLY A 125 -17.36 -12.93 3.48
CA GLY A 125 -17.16 -14.36 3.25
C GLY A 125 -15.76 -14.69 2.72
N GLU A 126 -15.71 -15.62 1.76
CA GLU A 126 -14.45 -16.16 1.22
C GLU A 126 -13.51 -15.10 0.65
N ASP A 127 -14.04 -14.03 0.05
CA ASP A 127 -13.21 -12.94 -0.48
C ASP A 127 -12.52 -12.20 0.67
N ARG A 128 -13.26 -11.85 1.71
CA ARG A 128 -12.70 -11.21 2.91
C ARG A 128 -11.66 -12.10 3.55
N ASP A 129 -11.96 -13.38 3.73
CA ASP A 129 -11.06 -14.34 4.37
C ASP A 129 -9.78 -14.53 3.56
N PHE A 130 -9.88 -14.55 2.22
CA PHE A 130 -8.73 -14.56 1.33
C PHE A 130 -7.81 -13.35 1.57
N PHE A 131 -8.34 -12.13 1.53
CA PHE A 131 -7.51 -10.93 1.72
C PHE A 131 -6.94 -10.84 3.13
N LEU A 132 -7.73 -11.20 4.14
CA LEU A 132 -7.29 -11.22 5.52
C LEU A 132 -6.11 -12.18 5.71
N ALA A 133 -6.20 -13.40 5.18
CA ALA A 133 -5.12 -14.37 5.25
C ALA A 133 -3.82 -13.83 4.64
N ARG A 134 -3.89 -13.12 3.50
CA ARG A 134 -2.73 -12.52 2.84
C ARG A 134 -2.11 -11.38 3.64
N VAL A 135 -2.93 -10.52 4.24
CA VAL A 135 -2.44 -9.44 5.10
C VAL A 135 -1.77 -10.03 6.35
N SER A 136 -2.39 -11.03 7.00
CA SER A 136 -1.83 -11.70 8.18
C SER A 136 -0.52 -12.43 7.86
N GLU A 137 -0.44 -13.13 6.72
CA GLU A 137 0.81 -13.74 6.24
C GLU A 137 1.90 -12.67 6.06
N ARG A 138 1.55 -11.51 5.50
CA ARG A 138 2.49 -10.42 5.30
C ARG A 138 3.00 -9.83 6.61
N VAL A 139 2.16 -9.70 7.64
CA VAL A 139 2.60 -9.28 8.98
C VAL A 139 3.64 -10.25 9.55
N LYS A 140 3.43 -11.56 9.38
CA LYS A 140 4.38 -12.59 9.84
C LYS A 140 5.72 -12.47 9.12
N LEU A 141 5.71 -12.33 7.79
CA LEU A 141 6.93 -12.17 6.98
C LEU A 141 7.69 -10.89 7.32
N LEU A 142 6.97 -9.77 7.49
CA LEU A 142 7.56 -8.51 7.90
C LEU A 142 8.29 -8.65 9.24
N ARG A 143 7.65 -9.27 10.23
CA ARG A 143 8.22 -9.42 11.58
C ARG A 143 9.43 -10.35 11.63
N SER A 144 9.53 -11.30 10.71
CA SER A 144 10.62 -12.27 10.69
C SER A 144 11.79 -11.87 9.80
N GLN A 145 11.58 -11.00 8.81
CA GLN A 145 12.60 -10.71 7.79
C GLN A 145 13.11 -9.27 7.78
N LEU A 146 12.34 -8.29 8.26
CA LEU A 146 12.79 -6.90 8.29
C LEU A 146 13.51 -6.56 9.59
N ASP A 147 14.39 -5.56 9.56
CA ASP A 147 15.02 -5.06 10.77
C ASP A 147 14.01 -4.27 11.65
N PRO A 148 14.30 -4.05 12.95
CA PRO A 148 13.38 -3.38 13.87
C PRO A 148 12.88 -1.99 13.41
N TYR A 149 13.73 -1.21 12.73
CA TYR A 149 13.36 0.11 12.24
C TYR A 149 12.40 0.01 11.06
N GLU A 150 12.69 -0.86 10.09
CA GLU A 150 11.78 -1.13 8.98
C GLU A 150 10.44 -1.70 9.46
N GLN A 151 10.45 -2.63 10.42
CA GLN A 151 9.22 -3.17 11.02
C GLN A 151 8.36 -2.07 11.64
N MET A 152 8.98 -1.15 12.40
CA MET A 152 8.30 -0.01 13.01
C MET A 152 7.59 0.86 11.96
N LEU A 153 8.19 1.04 10.77
CA LEU A 153 7.63 1.87 9.71
C LEU A 153 6.52 1.20 8.88
N GLN A 154 6.52 -0.13 8.80
CA GLN A 154 5.69 -0.90 7.89
C GLN A 154 4.57 -1.71 8.58
N LEU A 155 4.66 -1.94 9.90
CA LEU A 155 3.55 -2.49 10.68
C LEU A 155 2.28 -1.60 10.68
N PRO A 156 2.38 -0.25 10.77
CA PRO A 156 1.18 0.60 10.78
C PRO A 156 0.27 0.43 9.54
N PRO A 157 0.76 0.48 8.27
CA PRO A 157 -0.12 0.26 7.13
C PRO A 157 -0.73 -1.15 7.10
N LEU A 158 -0.04 -2.18 7.61
CA LEU A 158 -0.65 -3.52 7.73
C LEU A 158 -1.73 -3.57 8.83
N ALA A 159 -1.56 -2.82 9.92
CA ALA A 159 -2.57 -2.70 10.96
C ALA A 159 -3.84 -2.00 10.44
N GLU A 160 -3.70 -0.95 9.62
CA GLU A 160 -4.81 -0.34 8.88
C GLU A 160 -5.55 -1.37 8.00
N ALA A 161 -4.80 -2.18 7.27
CA ALA A 161 -5.36 -3.24 6.42
C ALA A 161 -6.15 -4.28 7.23
N LEU A 162 -5.57 -4.77 8.33
CA LEU A 162 -6.22 -5.72 9.23
C LEU A 162 -7.49 -5.13 9.85
N HIS A 163 -7.42 -3.87 10.29
CA HIS A 163 -8.55 -3.17 10.88
C HIS A 163 -9.70 -3.02 9.88
N ALA A 164 -9.42 -2.59 8.66
CA ALA A 164 -10.42 -2.46 7.59
C ALA A 164 -11.09 -3.79 7.25
N LEU A 165 -10.33 -4.89 7.28
CA LEU A 165 -10.85 -6.24 7.09
C LEU A 165 -11.53 -6.82 8.34
N GLY A 166 -11.74 -6.02 9.39
CA GLY A 166 -12.45 -6.42 10.61
C GLY A 166 -11.64 -7.32 11.56
N ALA A 167 -10.32 -7.42 11.39
CA ALA A 167 -9.43 -8.17 12.29
C ALA A 167 -8.85 -7.24 13.37
N ALA A 168 -9.73 -6.68 14.21
CA ALA A 168 -9.39 -5.64 15.17
C ALA A 168 -8.28 -6.06 16.17
N ASP A 169 -8.29 -7.32 16.64
CA ASP A 169 -7.27 -7.80 17.57
C ASP A 169 -5.88 -7.84 16.94
N GLN A 170 -5.77 -8.42 15.73
CA GLN A 170 -4.50 -8.46 15.00
C GLN A 170 -4.01 -7.04 14.66
N ALA A 171 -4.92 -6.12 14.32
CA ALA A 171 -4.57 -4.72 14.09
C ALA A 171 -3.99 -4.05 15.35
N ARG A 172 -4.64 -4.25 16.51
CA ARG A 172 -4.14 -3.76 17.81
C ARG A 172 -2.77 -4.32 18.15
N GLU A 173 -2.55 -5.61 17.93
CA GLU A 173 -1.24 -6.24 18.13
C GLU A 173 -0.16 -5.68 17.20
N ALA A 174 -0.50 -5.40 15.94
CA ALA A 174 0.43 -4.82 14.98
C ALA A 174 0.81 -3.37 15.35
N TRP A 175 -0.17 -2.52 15.71
CA TRP A 175 0.11 -1.16 16.19
C TRP A 175 0.90 -1.16 17.51
N LYS A 176 0.56 -2.05 18.44
CA LYS A 176 1.30 -2.19 19.70
C LYS A 176 2.77 -2.56 19.43
N ALA A 177 3.03 -3.53 18.56
CA ALA A 177 4.40 -3.90 18.23
C ALA A 177 5.17 -2.75 17.57
N ALA A 178 4.55 -2.00 16.66
CA ALA A 178 5.17 -0.80 16.10
C ALA A 178 5.52 0.23 17.19
N THR A 179 4.62 0.43 18.16
CA THR A 179 4.84 1.31 19.31
C THR A 179 5.98 0.84 20.21
N ASP A 180 6.03 -0.46 20.50
CA ASP A 180 7.09 -1.05 21.32
C ASP A 180 8.47 -0.93 20.63
N LEU A 181 8.52 -1.08 19.29
CA LEU A 181 9.72 -0.85 18.49
C LEU A 181 10.12 0.64 18.50
N CYS A 182 9.15 1.54 18.34
CA CYS A 182 9.37 2.99 18.42
C CYS A 182 9.95 3.42 19.78
N ALA A 183 9.43 2.85 20.87
CA ALA A 183 9.93 3.10 22.22
C ALA A 183 11.39 2.65 22.43
N LYS A 184 11.81 1.59 21.74
CA LYS A 184 13.17 1.03 21.79
C LYS A 184 14.15 1.74 20.85
N ASN A 185 13.65 2.52 19.89
CA ASN A 185 14.49 3.24 18.95
C ASN A 185 15.28 4.35 19.67
N GLN A 186 16.60 4.27 19.61
CA GLN A 186 17.50 5.20 20.27
C GLN A 186 17.80 6.45 19.42
N ASN A 187 17.52 6.40 18.11
CA ASN A 187 17.67 7.56 17.23
C ASN A 187 16.43 8.47 17.38
N PRO A 188 16.58 9.73 17.86
CA PRO A 188 15.46 10.65 18.04
C PRO A 188 14.67 10.96 16.75
N GLU A 189 15.37 11.10 15.62
CA GLU A 189 14.73 11.32 14.32
C GLU A 189 13.90 10.10 13.91
N GLY A 190 14.51 8.91 13.99
CA GLY A 190 13.82 7.66 13.68
C GLY A 190 12.61 7.41 14.60
N GLN A 191 12.72 7.77 15.87
CA GLN A 191 11.64 7.69 16.85
C GLN A 191 10.50 8.67 16.51
N SER A 192 10.82 9.91 16.13
CA SER A 192 9.82 10.90 15.68
C SER A 192 9.08 10.46 14.40
N ILE A 193 9.81 9.91 13.42
CA ILE A 193 9.22 9.35 12.20
C ILE A 193 8.28 8.18 12.55
N GLY A 194 8.73 7.26 13.41
CA GLY A 194 7.92 6.13 13.87
C GLY A 194 6.65 6.57 14.57
N LEU A 195 6.76 7.51 15.51
CA LEU A 195 5.65 8.08 16.27
C LEU A 195 4.61 8.72 15.33
N THR A 196 5.07 9.55 14.38
CA THR A 196 4.23 10.19 13.36
C THR A 196 3.48 9.13 12.56
N ARG A 197 4.18 8.09 12.07
CA ARG A 197 3.54 7.03 11.28
C ARG A 197 2.48 6.27 12.07
N ILE A 198 2.73 5.96 13.34
CA ILE A 198 1.79 5.23 14.19
C ILE A 198 0.52 6.07 14.41
N TRP A 199 0.67 7.35 14.76
CA TRP A 199 -0.49 8.23 14.95
C TRP A 199 -1.28 8.46 13.67
N MET A 200 -0.61 8.73 12.55
CA MET A 200 -1.28 8.84 11.25
C MET A 200 -2.04 7.57 10.90
N SER A 201 -1.51 6.41 11.28
CA SER A 201 -2.15 5.12 11.02
C SER A 201 -3.44 4.94 11.81
N TYR A 202 -3.44 5.27 13.11
CA TYR A 202 -4.66 5.31 13.92
C TYR A 202 -5.70 6.29 13.35
N ALA A 203 -5.26 7.50 12.99
CA ALA A 203 -6.14 8.51 12.41
C ALA A 203 -6.78 8.05 11.09
N ARG A 204 -6.01 7.46 10.18
CA ARG A 204 -6.51 6.92 8.90
C ARG A 204 -7.47 5.75 9.08
N ALA A 205 -7.21 4.89 10.07
CA ALA A 205 -8.09 3.80 10.42
C ALA A 205 -9.35 4.25 11.17
N ASN A 206 -9.47 5.55 11.51
CA ASN A 206 -10.49 6.07 12.41
C ASN A 206 -10.57 5.27 13.73
N ALA A 207 -9.39 4.95 14.28
CA ALA A 207 -9.22 4.13 15.46
C ALA A 207 -8.46 4.89 16.54
N TRP A 208 -8.53 4.40 17.78
CA TRP A 208 -7.77 4.94 18.91
C TRP A 208 -6.90 3.86 19.55
N PRO A 209 -5.67 4.19 20.00
CA PRO A 209 -4.85 3.25 20.75
C PRO A 209 -5.53 2.81 22.04
N ALA A 210 -5.24 1.57 22.45
CA ALA A 210 -5.57 1.12 23.80
C ALA A 210 -4.84 1.99 24.83
N LYS A 211 -5.39 2.11 26.05
CA LYS A 211 -4.89 3.04 27.08
C LYS A 211 -3.40 2.88 27.37
N GLU A 212 -2.92 1.65 27.44
CA GLU A 212 -1.50 1.33 27.67
C GLU A 212 -0.61 1.81 26.51
N THR A 213 -1.05 1.60 25.27
CA THR A 213 -0.35 2.05 24.07
C THR A 213 -0.36 3.58 23.96
N GLU A 214 -1.49 4.22 24.27
CA GLU A 214 -1.63 5.68 24.31
C GLU A 214 -0.64 6.31 25.31
N VAL A 215 -0.57 5.77 26.52
CA VAL A 215 0.38 6.22 27.55
C VAL A 215 1.82 6.08 27.09
N LEU A 216 2.15 4.97 26.40
CA LEU A 216 3.49 4.76 25.87
C LEU A 216 3.81 5.76 24.74
N LEU A 217 2.89 6.00 23.81
CA LEU A 217 3.05 6.99 22.73
C LEU A 217 3.30 8.39 23.30
N ALA A 218 2.48 8.82 24.27
CA ALA A 218 2.65 10.11 24.94
C ALA A 218 3.99 10.22 25.70
N LYS A 219 4.48 9.11 26.26
CA LYS A 219 5.79 9.05 26.92
C LYS A 219 6.94 9.16 25.92
N ILE A 220 6.81 8.57 24.73
CA ILE A 220 7.80 8.71 23.64
C ILE A 220 7.85 10.17 23.21
N GLU A 221 6.69 10.76 22.92
CA GLU A 221 6.56 12.16 22.49
C GLU A 221 7.23 13.14 23.45
N LYS A 222 6.96 13.02 24.76
CA LYS A 222 7.56 13.87 25.79
C LYS A 222 9.08 13.73 25.93
N LYS A 223 9.66 12.62 25.47
CA LYS A 223 11.11 12.37 25.53
C LYS A 223 11.85 12.85 24.30
N LEU A 224 11.15 13.18 23.22
CA LEU A 224 11.78 13.67 22.00
C LEU A 224 12.40 15.05 22.26
N PRO A 225 13.63 15.31 21.77
CA PRO A 225 14.19 16.65 21.77
C PRO A 225 13.28 17.63 21.02
N GLU A 226 13.29 18.90 21.40
CA GLU A 226 12.35 19.92 20.88
C GLU A 226 12.30 20.01 19.34
N GLY A 227 13.44 19.81 18.67
CA GLY A 227 13.54 19.78 17.20
C GLY A 227 12.82 18.60 16.53
N TYR A 228 12.53 17.54 17.28
CA TYR A 228 11.86 16.31 16.80
C TYR A 228 10.50 16.06 17.49
N ALA A 229 10.19 16.79 18.56
CA ALA A 229 8.96 16.66 19.35
C ALA A 229 7.72 17.27 18.66
N LYS A 230 7.91 18.15 17.67
CA LYS A 230 6.80 18.71 16.89
C LYS A 230 6.33 17.68 15.87
N VAL A 231 5.47 16.76 16.31
CA VAL A 231 4.58 16.01 15.41
C VAL A 231 3.59 17.03 14.85
N ASN A 232 4.00 17.76 13.82
CA ASN A 232 3.13 18.73 13.14
C ASN A 232 2.13 17.93 12.32
N PHE A 233 0.90 17.80 12.83
CA PHE A 233 -0.25 17.32 12.07
C PHE A 233 -0.81 18.46 11.20
#